data_AF-A0A0C3A104-F1
#
_entry.id   AF-A0A0C3A104-F1
#
_cell.length_a   1.000
_cell.length_b   1.000
_cell.length_c   1.000
_cell.angle_alpha   90.00
_cell.angle_beta   90.00
_cell.angle_gamma   90.00
#
_symmetry.space_group_name_H-M   'P 1'
#
loop_
_entity.id
_entity.type
_entity.pdbx_description
1 polymer ?
#
loop_
_entity_poly.entity_id
_entity_poly.type
_entity_poly.pdbx_seq_one_letter_code
_entity_poly.pdbx_strand_id
1 'polypeptide(L)' 'MRDIKPLLNWAKQHGDANIHDRILMKVMPQLLKNDLKLTSQNIEASKHIEVAQELYDLIVEKTQDLIGKRYV' A
#
# COMPACT_ATOMS: atom_id res chain seq x y z
N MET A 1 -14.48 4.41 2.26
CA MET A 1 -13.41 3.67 1.57
C MET A 1 -12.49 4.69 0.91
N ARG A 2 -11.20 4.38 0.74
CA ARG A 2 -10.22 5.24 0.05
C ARG A 2 -9.38 4.43 -0.91
N ASP A 3 -8.97 5.07 -2.00
CA ASP A 3 -8.10 4.46 -3.01
C ASP A 3 -6.62 4.56 -2.59
N ILE A 4 -5.95 3.41 -2.43
CA ILE A 4 -4.52 3.34 -2.10
C ILE A 4 -3.60 3.38 -3.33
N LYS A 5 -4.15 3.30 -4.55
CA LYS A 5 -3.33 3.26 -5.77
C LYS A 5 -2.41 4.49 -5.91
N PRO A 6 -2.86 5.75 -5.66
CA PRO A 6 -1.99 6.92 -5.70
C PRO A 6 -0.80 6.83 -4.73
N LEU A 7 -1.03 6.31 -3.52
CA LEU A 7 0.02 6.10 -2.52
C LEU A 7 1.04 5.06 -2.99
N LEU A 8 0.58 3.94 -3.55
CA LEU A 8 1.46 2.88 -4.05
C LEU A 8 2.28 3.33 -5.27
N ASN A 9 1.71 4.17 -6.13
CA ASN A 9 2.44 4.78 -7.24
C ASN A 9 3.49 5.78 -6.73
N TRP A 10 3.14 6.62 -5.76
CA TRP A 10 4.09 7.51 -5.11
C TRP A 10 5.22 6.74 -4.42
N ALA A 11 4.87 5.64 -3.75
CA ALA A 11 5.83 4.77 -3.10
C ALA A 11 6.85 4.20 -4.10
N LYS A 12 6.37 3.75 -5.27
CA LYS A 12 7.23 3.27 -6.37
C LYS A 12 8.20 4.33 -6.90
N GLN A 13 7.80 5.60 -6.89
CA GLN A 13 8.64 6.71 -7.36
C GLN A 13 9.70 7.14 -6.34
N HIS A 14 9.49 6.89 -5.05
CA HIS A 14 10.34 7.40 -3.97
C HIS A 14 11.08 6.31 -3.19
N GLY A 15 10.63 5.06 -3.27
CA GLY A 15 11.21 3.90 -2.61
C GLY A 15 12.10 3.07 -3.53
N ASP A 16 12.48 1.89 -3.04
CA ASP A 16 13.27 0.91 -3.78
C ASP A 16 12.42 0.06 -4.74
N ALA A 17 13.08 -0.72 -5.61
CA ALA A 17 12.41 -1.56 -6.62
C ALA A 17 11.40 -2.56 -6.02
N ASN A 18 11.59 -2.98 -4.76
CA ASN A 18 10.75 -3.96 -4.07
C ASN A 18 9.81 -3.29 -3.05
N ILE A 19 9.58 -1.97 -3.15
CA ILE A 19 8.82 -1.23 -2.14
C ILE A 19 7.39 -1.75 -1.97
N HIS A 20 6.73 -2.18 -3.06
CA HIS A 20 5.39 -2.77 -2.99
C HIS A 20 5.38 -4.05 -2.16
N ASP A 21 6.32 -4.96 -2.39
CA ASP A 21 6.43 -6.19 -1.61
C ASP A 21 6.72 -5.89 -0.13
N ARG A 22 7.59 -4.91 0.14
CA ARG A 22 7.89 -4.49 1.52
C ARG A 22 6.68 -3.91 2.23
N ILE A 23 5.89 -3.08 1.56
CA ILE A 23 4.63 -2.55 2.10
C ILE A 23 3.67 -3.70 2.37
N LEU A 24 3.44 -4.57 1.37
CA LEU A 24 2.54 -5.71 1.48
C LEU A 24 2.94 -6.62 2.63
N MET A 25 4.22 -6.96 2.81
CA MET A 25 4.69 -7.76 3.95
C MET A 25 4.36 -7.13 5.30
N LYS A 26 4.38 -5.80 5.42
CA LYS A 26 4.05 -5.08 6.67
C LYS A 26 2.55 -5.03 6.94
N VAL A 27 1.73 -4.97 5.89
CA VAL A 27 0.26 -4.86 6.03
C VAL A 27 -0.49 -6.17 5.80
N MET A 28 0.20 -7.24 5.39
CA MET A 28 -0.39 -8.55 5.09
C MET A 28 -1.29 -9.10 6.20
N PRO A 29 -0.90 -9.05 7.50
CA PRO A 29 -1.77 -9.57 8.56
C PRO A 29 -3.11 -8.84 8.62
N GLN A 30 -3.12 -7.53 8.38
CA GLN A 30 -4.34 -6.72 8.37
C GLN A 30 -5.15 -6.92 7.09
N LEU A 31 -4.50 -7.09 5.95
CA LEU A 31 -5.16 -7.42 4.69
C LEU A 31 -5.92 -8.75 4.81
N LEU A 32 -5.28 -9.78 5.37
CA LEU A 32 -5.91 -11.08 5.58
C LEU A 32 -7.09 -11.02 6.56
N LYS A 33 -7.01 -10.20 7.61
CA LYS A 33 -8.14 -9.96 8.53
C LYS A 33 -9.36 -9.33 7.86
N ASN A 34 -9.16 -8.63 6.75
CA ASN A 34 -10.22 -7.99 5.96
C ASN A 34 -10.59 -8.81 4.70
N ASP A 35 -10.13 -10.05 4.59
CA ASP A 35 -10.29 -10.91 3.41
C ASP A 35 -9.82 -10.26 2.09
N LEU A 36 -8.81 -9.40 2.18
CA LEU A 36 -8.21 -8.72 1.05
C LEU A 36 -6.92 -9.42 0.64
N LYS A 37 -6.89 -9.95 -0.58
CA LYS A 37 -5.68 -10.49 -1.21
C LYS A 37 -5.12 -9.48 -2.19
N LEU A 38 -4.12 -8.75 -1.74
CA LEU A 38 -3.41 -7.73 -2.51
C LEU A 38 -2.01 -8.25 -2.84
N THR A 39 -1.70 -8.35 -4.13
CA THR A 39 -0.38 -8.74 -4.63
C THR A 39 0.22 -7.62 -5.48
N SER A 40 1.55 -7.61 -5.66
CA SER A 40 2.22 -6.63 -6.51
C SER A 40 1.72 -6.66 -7.96
N GLN A 41 1.35 -7.84 -8.48
CA GLN A 41 0.69 -7.95 -9.79
C GLN A 41 -0.71 -7.32 -9.80
N ASN A 42 -1.52 -7.54 -8.76
CA ASN A 42 -2.82 -6.89 -8.66
C ASN A 42 -2.68 -5.38 -8.51
N ILE A 43 -1.66 -4.91 -7.80
CA ILE A 43 -1.36 -3.48 -7.70
C ILE A 43 -1.13 -2.93 -9.09
N GLU A 44 -0.19 -3.48 -9.86
CA GLU A 44 0.14 -2.97 -11.20
C GLU A 44 -1.05 -3.01 -12.17
N ALA A 45 -1.84 -4.09 -12.16
CA ALA A 45 -2.98 -4.26 -13.06
C ALA A 45 -4.20 -3.38 -12.71
N SER A 46 -4.40 -3.06 -11.44
CA SER A 46 -5.56 -2.28 -10.98
C SER A 46 -5.37 -0.78 -11.20
N LYS A 47 -6.40 -0.13 -11.74
CA LYS A 47 -6.48 1.34 -11.83
C LYS A 47 -6.85 2.00 -10.50
N HIS A 48 -7.68 1.32 -9.70
CA HIS A 48 -8.15 1.76 -8.39
C HIS A 48 -8.15 0.58 -7.42
N ILE A 49 -7.80 0.83 -6.17
CA ILE A 49 -7.78 -0.18 -5.12
C ILE A 49 -8.42 0.43 -3.87
N GLU A 50 -9.71 0.17 -3.71
CA GLU A 50 -10.46 0.70 -2.57
C GLU A 50 -10.27 -0.17 -1.34
N VAL A 51 -9.94 0.49 -0.22
CA VAL A 51 -9.82 -0.16 1.09
C VAL A 51 -10.59 0.63 2.15
N ALA A 52 -10.87 -0.02 3.28
CA ALA A 52 -11.40 0.64 4.47
C ALA A 52 -10.45 1.76 4.95
N GLN A 53 -11.00 2.81 5.55
CA GLN A 53 -10.21 3.98 5.99
C GLN A 53 -9.08 3.57 6.96
N GLU A 54 -9.37 2.69 7.91
CA GLU A 54 -8.39 2.18 8.88
C GLU A 54 -7.21 1.48 8.20
N LEU A 55 -7.49 0.72 7.14
CA LEU A 55 -6.47 0.03 6.36
C LEU A 55 -5.69 1.01 5.48
N TYR A 56 -6.35 2.03 4.92
CA TYR A 56 -5.70 3.12 4.21
C TYR A 56 -4.68 3.82 5.12
N ASP A 57 -5.09 4.23 6.32
CA ASP A 57 -4.24 4.95 7.27
C ASP A 57 -3.04 4.10 7.70
N LEU A 58 -3.25 2.81 7.96
CA LEU A 58 -2.17 1.87 8.24
C LEU A 58 -1.19 1.74 7.07
N ILE A 59 -1.68 1.63 5.83
CA ILE A 59 -0.81 1.52 4.64
C ILE A 59 -0.02 2.81 4.45
N VAL A 60 -0.64 3.98 4.65
CA VAL A 60 0.06 5.28 4.62
C VAL A 60 1.17 5.31 5.66
N GLU A 61 0.86 4.98 6.92
CA GLU A 61 1.84 4.95 8.01
C GLU A 61 3.04 4.07 7.65
N LYS A 62 2.81 2.82 7.27
CA LYS A 62 3.90 1.87 6.95
C LYS A 62 4.66 2.25 5.69
N THR A 63 4.00 2.85 4.71
CA THR A 63 4.65 3.32 3.48
C THR A 63 5.61 4.47 3.79
N GLN A 64 5.17 5.44 4.61
CA GLN A 64 6.00 6.56 5.02
C GLN A 64 7.18 6.12 5.89
N ASP A 65 6.97 5.17 6.80
CA ASP A 65 8.04 4.59 7.63
C ASP A 65 9.13 3.91 6.77
N LEU A 66 8.71 3.20 5.72
CA LEU A 66 9.64 2.49 4.82
C LEU A 66 10.44 3.45 3.92
N ILE A 67 9.82 4.54 3.47
CA ILE A 67 10.42 5.49 2.53
C ILE A 67 11.18 6.60 3.26
N GLY A 68 10.82 6.89 4.53
CA GLY A 68 11.37 8.01 5.29
C GLY A 68 10.87 9.38 4.80
N LYS A 69 9.76 9.43 4.07
CA LYS A 69 9.13 10.65 3.54
C LYS A 69 7.65 10.67 3.86
N ARG A 70 7.08 11.87 3.97
CA ARG A 70 5.62 12.04 4.13
C ARG A 70 4.94 12.06 2.77
N TYR A 71 3.80 11.38 2.70
CA TYR A 71 2.87 11.44 1.58
C TYR A 71 1.97 12.66 1.79
N VAL A 72 1.96 13.60 0.84
CA VAL A 72 1.25 14.90 0.91
C VAL A 72 0.34 15.04 -0.29
#